data_AF-A0A929NF04-F1
#
_entry.id   AF-A0A929NF04-F1
#
_cell.length_a   1.000
_cell.length_b   1.000
_cell.length_c   1.000
_cell.angle_alpha   90.00
_cell.angle_beta   90.00
_cell.angle_gamma   90.00
#
_symmetry.space_group_name_H-M   'P 1'
#
loop_
_entity.id
_entity.type
_entity.pdbx_description
1 polymer ?
#
loop_
_entity_poly.entity_id
_entity_poly.type
_entity_poly.pdbx_seq_one_letter_code
_entity_poly.pdbx_strand_id
1 'polypeptide(L)'
;MRADSRYFVRSPDGESITGYDRLEAAERAAKSLGENAHAVDTMAPVYVPMIQRVIDGELQILGVGGWGADRLSLEQNLLQAIKRKQVAIVHAFVAKGADPDTRDERGRPAIIWAVASGRPEIVQFLLEQGADLAATDPQGVTALGLATERRETEIIDAIEQALD
;
A
#
# COMPACT_ATOMS: atom_id res chain seq x y z
N MET A 1 32.10 16.98 0.42
CA MET A 1 30.72 16.47 0.55
C MET A 1 30.39 15.76 -0.76
N ARG A 2 30.20 14.43 -0.77
CA ARG A 2 29.72 13.74 -1.97
C ARG A 2 28.23 14.02 -2.07
N ALA A 3 27.84 14.82 -3.06
CA ALA A 3 26.49 15.37 -3.18
C ALA A 3 25.44 14.36 -3.72
N ASP A 4 25.86 13.17 -4.17
CA ASP A 4 24.99 12.25 -4.94
C ASP A 4 24.94 10.82 -4.37
N SER A 5 25.05 10.64 -3.06
CA SER A 5 24.79 9.31 -2.51
C SER A 5 23.29 9.00 -2.56
N ARG A 6 22.95 7.90 -3.24
CA ARG A 6 21.57 7.43 -3.43
C ARG A 6 20.84 7.20 -2.10
N TYR A 7 21.56 6.86 -1.03
CA TYR A 7 20.98 6.58 0.27
C TYR A 7 21.48 7.56 1.33
N PHE A 8 20.59 7.93 2.25
CA PHE A 8 20.93 8.61 3.50
C PHE A 8 20.18 7.97 4.68
N VAL A 9 20.63 8.25 5.89
CA VAL A 9 19.96 7.79 7.12
C VAL A 9 19.33 8.99 7.82
N ARG A 10 18.07 8.86 8.21
CA ARG A 10 17.42 9.77 9.14
C ARG A 10 17.63 9.24 10.55
N SER A 11 18.25 10.03 11.42
CA SER A 11 18.42 9.71 12.83
C SER A 11 17.12 9.97 13.63
N PRO A 12 17.02 9.50 14.89
CA PRO A 12 15.80 9.67 15.69
C PRO A 12 15.45 11.14 15.99
N ASP A 13 16.46 12.00 16.08
CA ASP A 13 16.34 13.46 16.25
C ASP A 13 16.12 14.23 14.93
N GLY A 14 16.07 13.52 13.80
CA GLY A 14 15.77 14.11 12.50
C GLY A 14 16.97 14.74 11.80
N GLU A 15 18.19 14.34 12.12
CA GLU A 15 19.36 14.66 11.28
C GLU A 15 19.45 13.70 10.08
N SER A 16 20.06 14.17 8.99
CA SER A 16 20.31 13.35 7.81
C SER A 16 21.79 13.04 7.67
N ILE A 17 22.14 11.76 7.78
CA ILE A 17 23.50 11.25 7.59
C ILE A 17 23.60 10.74 6.16
N THR A 18 24.34 11.45 5.31
CA THR A 18 24.49 11.14 3.88
C THR A 18 25.77 10.34 3.61
N GLY A 19 25.98 9.88 2.38
CA GLY A 19 27.22 9.21 1.97
C GLY A 19 27.10 7.70 1.76
N TYR A 20 25.88 7.15 1.72
CA TYR A 20 25.66 5.73 1.49
C TYR A 20 25.33 5.46 0.02
N ASP A 21 26.19 4.70 -0.65
CA ASP A 21 25.99 4.28 -2.03
C ASP A 21 25.22 2.94 -2.12
N ARG A 22 25.05 2.24 -1.00
CA ARG A 22 24.30 0.98 -0.88
C ARG A 22 23.31 1.05 0.28
N LEU A 23 22.09 0.59 0.03
CA LEU A 23 21.00 0.54 1.00
C LEU A 23 21.38 -0.20 2.29
N GLU A 24 21.94 -1.39 2.18
CA GLU A 24 22.30 -2.22 3.35
C GLU A 24 23.25 -1.49 4.32
N ALA A 25 24.14 -0.63 3.79
CA ALA A 25 25.04 0.15 4.60
C ALA A 25 24.30 1.25 5.37
N ALA A 26 23.33 1.90 4.72
CA ALA A 26 22.44 2.86 5.35
C ALA A 26 21.55 2.18 6.41
N GLU A 27 20.96 1.01 6.12
CA GLU A 27 20.12 0.27 7.07
C GLU A 27 20.88 -0.18 8.32
N ARG A 28 22.12 -0.68 8.15
CA ARG A 28 23.00 -1.03 9.29
C ARG A 28 23.30 0.20 10.16
N ALA A 29 23.54 1.34 9.53
CA ALA A 29 23.78 2.59 10.24
C ALA A 29 22.51 3.06 10.97
N ALA A 30 21.35 3.04 10.33
CA ALA A 30 20.07 3.35 10.97
C ALA A 30 19.83 2.48 12.21
N LYS A 31 20.01 1.16 12.09
CA LYS A 31 19.85 0.24 13.23
C LYS A 31 20.76 0.59 14.41
N SER A 32 21.97 1.09 14.16
CA SER A 32 22.91 1.46 15.22
C SER A 32 22.53 2.75 15.97
N LEU A 33 21.65 3.58 15.40
CA LEU A 33 21.22 4.86 15.98
C LEU A 33 20.01 4.73 16.91
N GLY A 34 19.39 3.56 16.99
CA GLY A 34 18.26 3.28 17.87
C GLY A 34 16.90 3.36 17.19
N GLU A 35 15.85 3.21 17.99
CA GLU A 35 14.47 3.22 17.52
C GLU A 35 14.13 4.55 16.84
N ASN A 36 13.38 4.50 15.74
CA ASN A 36 12.99 5.63 14.86
C ASN A 36 14.05 6.12 13.86
N ALA A 37 15.27 5.59 13.87
CA ALA A 37 16.20 5.81 12.77
C ALA A 37 15.86 4.93 11.55
N HIS A 38 16.01 5.47 10.32
CA HIS A 38 15.71 4.72 9.09
C HIS A 38 16.56 5.17 7.89
N ALA A 39 16.82 4.25 6.98
CA ALA A 39 17.45 4.54 5.70
C ALA A 39 16.43 5.10 4.70
N VAL A 40 16.88 5.97 3.80
CA VAL A 40 16.07 6.62 2.77
C VAL A 40 16.77 6.48 1.43
N ASP A 41 16.06 6.00 0.41
CA ASP A 41 16.51 5.96 -0.99
C ASP A 41 16.00 7.19 -1.75
N THR A 42 16.90 8.07 -2.17
CA THR A 42 16.58 9.33 -2.87
C THR A 42 16.19 9.13 -4.32
N MET A 43 16.51 7.97 -4.89
CA MET A 43 16.25 7.64 -6.29
C MET A 43 15.24 6.52 -6.45
N ALA A 44 14.59 6.10 -5.37
CA ALA A 44 13.44 5.21 -5.47
C ALA A 44 12.41 5.87 -6.41
N PRO A 45 11.94 5.17 -7.47
CA PRO A 45 10.83 5.68 -8.26
C PRO A 45 9.67 6.05 -7.35
N VAL A 46 8.85 6.99 -7.79
CA VAL A 46 7.64 7.50 -7.10
C VAL A 46 6.71 6.37 -6.62
N TYR A 47 6.94 5.15 -7.10
CA TYR A 47 6.33 3.95 -6.56
C TYR A 47 7.32 2.79 -6.42
N VAL A 48 8.18 2.86 -5.42
CA VAL A 48 8.73 1.66 -4.77
C VAL A 48 7.91 1.46 -3.51
N PRO A 49 7.11 0.40 -3.40
CA PRO A 49 6.58 0.04 -2.12
C PRO A 49 7.74 -0.35 -1.21
N MET A 50 7.86 0.39 -0.11
CA MET A 50 8.35 0.02 1.20
C MET A 50 9.15 -1.28 1.27
N ILE A 51 10.38 -1.19 1.74
CA ILE A 51 11.07 -2.35 2.28
C ILE A 51 10.30 -2.78 3.53
N GLN A 52 9.64 -3.93 3.41
CA GLN A 52 8.87 -4.53 4.47
C GLN A 52 9.82 -5.41 5.29
N ARG A 53 9.93 -5.14 6.58
CA ARG A 53 10.47 -6.12 7.51
C ARG A 53 9.42 -6.43 8.56
N VAL A 54 9.16 -7.72 8.73
CA VAL A 54 8.48 -8.24 9.91
C VAL A 54 9.52 -8.27 11.04
N ILE A 55 9.30 -7.44 12.05
CA ILE A 55 10.07 -7.46 13.30
C ILE A 55 9.08 -7.86 14.38
N ASP A 56 9.34 -8.97 15.06
CA ASP A 56 8.53 -9.48 16.17
C ASP A 56 7.04 -9.66 15.83
N GLY A 57 6.73 -10.05 14.59
CA GLY A 57 5.37 -10.30 14.13
C GLY A 57 4.58 -9.05 13.76
N GLU A 58 5.16 -7.86 13.95
CA GLU A 58 4.54 -6.59 13.59
C GLU A 58 5.11 -6.03 12.30
N LEU A 59 4.21 -5.54 11.44
CA LEU A 59 4.60 -4.79 10.26
C LEU A 59 5.05 -3.39 10.69
N GLN A 60 6.36 -3.17 10.71
CA GLN A 60 6.93 -1.86 10.95
C GLN A 60 7.19 -1.12 9.62
N ILE A 61 6.71 0.13 9.56
CA ILE A 61 6.92 1.04 8.43
C ILE A 61 8.24 1.78 8.71
N LEU A 62 9.33 1.32 8.12
CA LEU A 62 10.62 2.00 8.21
C LEU A 62 10.73 3.08 7.13
N GLY A 63 10.27 4.28 7.43
CA GLY A 63 10.90 5.49 6.90
C GLY A 63 10.46 6.04 5.54
N VAL A 64 10.49 7.37 5.46
CA VAL A 64 9.93 8.26 4.42
C VAL A 64 10.91 8.55 3.28
N GLY A 65 10.40 8.61 2.05
CA GLY A 65 11.08 9.25 0.91
C GLY A 65 10.20 10.29 0.23
N GLY A 66 10.68 11.54 0.17
CA GLY A 66 10.20 12.59 -0.73
C GLY A 66 9.55 13.80 -0.04
N TRP A 67 10.25 14.94 -0.02
CA TRP A 67 9.65 16.24 0.32
C TRP A 67 8.77 16.69 -0.86
N GLY A 68 7.45 16.67 -0.66
CA GLY A 68 6.44 17.18 -1.59
C GLY A 68 5.10 17.32 -0.87
N ALA A 69 4.32 18.34 -1.22
CA ALA A 69 3.09 18.73 -0.52
C ALA A 69 1.94 17.71 -0.61
N ASP A 70 2.12 16.61 -1.34
CA ASP A 70 1.06 15.67 -1.69
C ASP A 70 1.36 14.27 -1.10
N ARG A 71 1.32 14.14 0.23
CA ARG A 71 1.26 12.80 0.85
C ARG A 71 -0.11 12.22 0.60
N LEU A 72 -0.19 11.12 -0.16
CA LEU A 72 -1.42 10.36 -0.26
C LEU A 72 -1.83 9.86 1.14
N SER A 73 -3.12 9.93 1.46
CA SER A 73 -3.68 9.37 2.70
C SER A 73 -3.59 7.83 2.71
N LEU A 74 -3.87 7.18 3.85
CA LEU A 74 -3.90 5.70 3.94
C LEU A 74 -4.87 5.11 2.91
N GLU A 75 -6.01 5.77 2.75
CA GLU A 75 -7.09 5.45 1.82
C GLU A 75 -6.63 5.56 0.36
N GLN A 76 -5.95 6.65 0.03
CA GLN A 76 -5.41 6.85 -1.32
C GLN A 76 -4.29 5.85 -1.64
N ASN A 77 -3.45 5.52 -0.65
CA ASN A 77 -2.40 4.51 -0.81
C ASN A 77 -2.98 3.09 -1.00
N LEU A 78 -4.02 2.74 -0.24
CA LEU A 78 -4.78 1.50 -0.42
C LEU A 78 -5.30 1.38 -1.86
N LEU A 79 -5.95 2.42 -2.37
CA LEU A 79 -6.47 2.44 -3.75
C LEU A 79 -5.36 2.26 -4.80
N GLN A 80 -4.19 2.86 -4.60
CA GLN A 80 -3.06 2.67 -5.50
C GLN A 80 -2.52 1.23 -5.45
N ALA A 81 -2.44 0.63 -4.26
CA ALA A 81 -2.01 -0.76 -4.10
C ALA A 81 -2.96 -1.74 -4.80
N ILE A 82 -4.28 -1.51 -4.67
CA ILE A 82 -5.32 -2.28 -5.37
C ILE A 82 -5.16 -2.16 -6.89
N LYS A 83 -5.09 -0.92 -7.41
CA LYS A 83 -4.93 -0.65 -8.86
C LYS A 83 -3.68 -1.31 -9.45
N ARG A 84 -2.64 -1.47 -8.63
CA ARG A 84 -1.37 -2.11 -9.00
C ARG A 84 -1.29 -3.59 -8.65
N LYS A 85 -2.37 -4.19 -8.15
CA LYS A 85 -2.49 -5.64 -7.87
C LYS A 85 -1.55 -6.13 -6.77
N GLN A 86 -1.24 -5.28 -5.80
CA GLN A 86 -0.22 -5.54 -4.78
C GLN A 86 -0.82 -6.11 -3.49
N VAL A 87 -1.20 -7.39 -3.51
CA VAL A 87 -1.91 -8.09 -2.41
C VAL A 87 -1.29 -7.82 -1.04
N ALA A 88 0.00 -8.10 -0.84
CA ALA A 88 0.67 -7.91 0.46
C ALA A 88 0.59 -6.46 0.99
N ILE A 89 0.54 -5.48 0.08
CA ILE A 89 0.50 -4.05 0.44
C ILE A 89 -0.94 -3.60 0.71
N VAL A 90 -1.93 -4.20 0.04
CA VAL A 90 -3.35 -4.05 0.41
C VAL A 90 -3.56 -4.51 1.86
N HIS A 91 -3.10 -5.73 2.21
CA HIS A 91 -3.17 -6.22 3.59
C HIS A 91 -2.50 -5.28 4.58
N ALA A 92 -1.30 -4.79 4.25
CA ALA A 92 -0.56 -3.86 5.09
C ALA A 92 -1.35 -2.56 5.38
N PHE A 93 -1.96 -1.95 4.37
CA PHE A 93 -2.69 -0.71 4.55
C PHE A 93 -3.97 -0.90 5.35
N VAL A 94 -4.74 -1.95 5.08
CA VAL A 94 -5.96 -2.26 5.86
C VAL A 94 -5.60 -2.61 7.31
N ALA A 95 -4.53 -3.38 7.55
CA ALA A 95 -4.04 -3.67 8.90
C ALA A 95 -3.53 -2.42 9.65
N LYS A 96 -3.16 -1.36 8.93
CA LYS A 96 -2.81 -0.04 9.50
C LYS A 96 -4.02 0.89 9.68
N GLY A 97 -5.24 0.40 9.41
CA GLY A 97 -6.48 1.13 9.61
C GLY A 97 -6.96 1.90 8.39
N ALA A 98 -6.46 1.61 7.19
CA ALA A 98 -7.09 2.13 5.97
C ALA A 98 -8.51 1.56 5.84
N ASP A 99 -9.48 2.44 5.61
CA ASP A 99 -10.88 2.05 5.42
C ASP A 99 -11.04 1.20 4.14
N PRO A 100 -11.50 -0.07 4.23
CA PRO A 100 -11.74 -0.91 3.07
C PRO A 100 -12.86 -0.39 2.16
N ASP A 101 -13.73 0.50 2.66
CA ASP A 101 -14.78 1.18 1.88
C ASP A 101 -14.34 2.50 1.24
N THR A 102 -13.02 2.77 1.25
CA THR A 102 -12.47 3.96 0.61
C THR A 102 -12.92 4.11 -0.84
N ARG A 103 -13.10 5.37 -1.24
CA ARG A 103 -13.46 5.78 -2.60
C ARG A 103 -12.36 6.61 -3.20
N ASP A 104 -12.13 6.45 -4.50
CA ASP A 104 -11.25 7.36 -5.22
C ASP A 104 -11.89 8.74 -5.41
N GLU A 105 -11.14 9.67 -6.00
CA GLU A 105 -11.58 11.05 -6.24
C GLU A 105 -12.82 11.16 -7.13
N ARG A 106 -13.19 10.09 -7.84
CA ARG A 106 -14.40 10.02 -8.66
C ARG A 106 -15.55 9.36 -7.92
N GLY A 107 -15.38 9.01 -6.64
CA GLY A 107 -16.38 8.33 -5.83
C GLY A 107 -16.46 6.83 -6.09
N ARG A 108 -15.50 6.22 -6.81
CA ARG A 108 -15.52 4.77 -7.07
C ARG A 108 -14.97 3.99 -5.87
N PRO A 109 -15.74 3.03 -5.30
CA PRO A 109 -15.31 2.16 -4.20
C PRO A 109 -14.06 1.35 -4.49
N ALA A 110 -13.29 1.06 -3.45
CA ALA A 110 -12.14 0.15 -3.49
C ALA A 110 -12.51 -1.24 -4.00
N ILE A 111 -13.66 -1.79 -3.58
CA ILE A 111 -14.11 -3.13 -3.99
C ILE A 111 -14.31 -3.25 -5.52
N ILE A 112 -14.76 -2.17 -6.18
CA ILE A 112 -14.88 -2.14 -7.65
C ILE A 112 -13.51 -2.09 -8.30
N TRP A 113 -12.55 -1.36 -7.72
CA TRP A 113 -11.16 -1.40 -8.19
C TRP A 113 -10.50 -2.76 -7.97
N ALA A 114 -10.86 -3.49 -6.90
CA ALA A 114 -10.37 -4.84 -6.64
C ALA A 114 -10.83 -5.81 -7.73
N VAL A 115 -12.11 -5.79 -8.09
CA VAL A 115 -12.63 -6.54 -9.25
C VAL A 115 -11.93 -6.11 -10.53
N ALA A 116 -11.85 -4.79 -10.79
CA ALA A 116 -11.19 -4.28 -12.00
C ALA A 116 -9.69 -4.65 -12.09
N SER A 117 -9.06 -4.94 -10.95
CA SER A 117 -7.67 -5.39 -10.88
C SER A 117 -7.50 -6.85 -11.36
N GLY A 118 -8.57 -7.64 -11.40
CA GLY A 118 -8.53 -9.05 -11.78
C GLY A 118 -7.83 -9.94 -10.73
N ARG A 119 -7.91 -9.57 -9.45
CA ARG A 119 -7.25 -10.27 -8.33
C ARG A 119 -8.30 -10.74 -7.32
N PRO A 120 -8.76 -12.00 -7.41
CA PRO A 120 -9.74 -12.56 -6.48
C PRO A 120 -9.31 -12.42 -5.02
N GLU A 121 -8.01 -12.53 -4.73
CA GLU A 121 -7.49 -12.45 -3.36
C GLU A 121 -7.68 -11.06 -2.73
N ILE A 122 -7.62 -10.00 -3.55
CA ILE A 122 -7.88 -8.63 -3.07
C ILE A 122 -9.38 -8.45 -2.80
N VAL A 123 -10.23 -9.01 -3.66
CA VAL A 123 -11.70 -8.94 -3.51
C VAL A 123 -12.12 -9.63 -2.22
N GLN A 124 -11.71 -10.89 -2.05
CA GLN A 124 -11.99 -11.68 -0.86
C GLN A 124 -11.51 -10.97 0.40
N PHE A 125 -10.25 -10.52 0.42
CA PHE A 125 -9.71 -9.85 1.60
C PHE A 125 -10.49 -8.59 1.98
N LEU A 126 -10.85 -7.72 1.02
CA LEU A 126 -11.62 -6.51 1.36
C LEU A 126 -12.99 -6.86 1.94
N LEU A 127 -13.66 -7.90 1.44
CA LEU A 127 -14.94 -8.37 1.98
C LEU A 127 -14.80 -8.96 3.38
N GLU A 128 -13.76 -9.75 3.64
CA GLU A 128 -13.44 -10.26 4.98
C GLU A 128 -13.15 -9.13 5.98
N GLN A 129 -12.67 -7.99 5.50
CA GLN A 129 -12.46 -6.77 6.31
C GLN A 129 -13.71 -5.88 6.39
N GLY A 130 -14.86 -6.33 5.88
CA GLY A 130 -16.15 -5.67 6.02
C GLY A 130 -16.47 -4.63 4.94
N ALA A 131 -15.79 -4.65 3.79
CA ALA A 131 -16.17 -3.79 2.66
C ALA A 131 -17.62 -4.04 2.21
N ASP A 132 -18.34 -2.97 1.90
CA ASP A 132 -19.70 -3.02 1.38
C ASP A 132 -19.73 -3.53 -0.08
N LEU A 133 -20.08 -4.80 -0.25
CA LEU A 133 -20.26 -5.43 -1.57
C LEU A 133 -21.34 -4.74 -2.41
N ALA A 134 -22.35 -4.12 -1.78
CA ALA A 134 -23.45 -3.46 -2.47
C ALA A 134 -23.08 -2.04 -2.93
N ALA A 135 -21.90 -1.52 -2.56
CA ALA A 135 -21.45 -0.21 -2.96
C ALA A 135 -21.38 -0.08 -4.49
N THR A 136 -21.97 1.00 -5.01
CA THR A 136 -21.92 1.33 -6.43
C THR A 136 -20.92 2.45 -6.74
N ASP A 137 -20.37 2.42 -7.94
CA ASP A 137 -19.71 3.60 -8.52
C ASP A 137 -20.74 4.64 -9.03
N PRO A 138 -20.31 5.81 -9.52
CA PRO A 138 -21.24 6.85 -9.98
C PRO A 138 -22.07 6.47 -11.21
N GLN A 139 -21.77 5.36 -11.88
CA GLN A 139 -22.55 4.82 -12.99
C GLN A 139 -23.59 3.79 -12.50
N GLY A 140 -23.65 3.50 -11.19
CA GLY A 140 -24.53 2.50 -10.62
C GLY A 140 -24.01 1.07 -10.75
N VAL A 141 -22.75 0.88 -11.14
CA VAL A 141 -22.15 -0.46 -11.26
C VAL A 141 -21.72 -0.97 -9.90
N THR A 142 -22.04 -2.22 -9.57
CA THR A 142 -21.56 -2.94 -8.38
C THR A 142 -20.34 -3.81 -8.70
N ALA A 143 -19.61 -4.27 -7.67
CA ALA A 143 -18.50 -5.21 -7.84
C ALA A 143 -18.95 -6.52 -8.54
N LEU A 144 -20.04 -7.13 -8.08
CA LEU A 144 -20.60 -8.34 -8.69
C LEU A 144 -21.10 -8.10 -10.12
N GLY A 145 -21.72 -6.94 -10.38
CA GLY A 145 -22.17 -6.55 -11.71
C GLY A 145 -21.02 -6.46 -12.72
N LEU A 146 -19.90 -5.84 -12.32
CA LEU A 146 -18.70 -5.75 -13.15
C LEU A 146 -18.08 -7.12 -13.43
N ALA A 147 -17.95 -7.98 -12.41
CA ALA A 147 -17.40 -9.33 -12.57
C ALA A 147 -18.27 -10.19 -13.50
N THR A 148 -19.60 -10.07 -13.39
CA THR A 148 -20.58 -10.76 -14.24
C THR A 148 -20.49 -10.31 -15.69
N GLU A 149 -20.43 -9.00 -15.94
CA GLU A 149 -20.30 -8.44 -17.30
C GLU A 149 -19.03 -8.96 -17.99
N ARG A 150 -17.93 -9.04 -17.23
CA ARG A 150 -16.62 -9.51 -17.72
C ARG A 150 -16.46 -11.02 -17.74
N ARG A 151 -17.41 -11.78 -17.19
CA ARG A 151 -17.37 -13.25 -17.06
C ARG A 151 -16.16 -13.73 -16.24
N GLU A 152 -15.81 -13.01 -15.19
CA GLU A 152 -14.68 -13.32 -14.30
C GLU A 152 -15.11 -14.32 -13.21
N THR A 153 -15.22 -15.60 -13.57
CA THR A 153 -15.73 -16.66 -12.67
C THR A 153 -14.95 -16.78 -11.37
N GLU A 154 -13.62 -16.68 -11.39
CA GLU A 154 -12.80 -16.75 -10.17
C GLU A 154 -13.08 -15.61 -9.18
N ILE A 155 -13.46 -14.43 -9.69
CA ILE A 155 -13.85 -13.30 -8.82
C ILE A 155 -15.26 -13.51 -8.28
N ILE A 156 -16.17 -14.06 -9.07
CA ILE A 156 -17.52 -14.40 -8.61
C ILE A 156 -17.43 -15.44 -7.49
N ASP A 157 -16.64 -16.50 -7.67
CA ASP A 157 -16.41 -17.52 -6.67
C ASP A 157 -15.80 -16.92 -5.38
N ALA A 158 -14.84 -15.99 -5.51
CA ALA A 158 -14.24 -15.31 -4.36
C ALA A 158 -15.24 -14.39 -3.62
N ILE A 159 -16.16 -13.75 -4.34
CA ILE A 159 -17.25 -12.98 -3.71
C ILE A 159 -18.18 -13.92 -2.95
N GLU A 160 -18.58 -15.04 -3.55
CA GLU A 160 -19.46 -16.03 -2.90
C GLU A 160 -18.82 -16.62 -1.65
N GLN A 161 -17.54 -17.03 -1.73
CA GLN A 161 -16.81 -17.59 -0.59
C GLN A 161 -16.62 -16.61 0.58
N ALA A 162 -16.54 -15.30 0.31
CA ALA A 162 -16.40 -14.30 1.37
C ALA A 162 -17.71 -14.00 2.12
N LEU A 163 -18.85 -14.51 1.63
CA LEU A 163 -20.18 -14.30 2.22
C LEU A 163 -20.70 -15.51 3.01
N ASP A 164 -20.05 -16.66 2.90
CA ASP A 164 -20.35 -17.91 3.62
C ASP A 164 -19.72 -17.94 5.03
#